data_AF-A0A7C4I7C5-F1
#
_entry.id   AF-A0A7C4I7C5-F1
#
_cell.length_a   1.000
_cell.length_b   1.000
_cell.length_c   1.000
_cell.angle_alpha   90.00
_cell.angle_beta   90.00
_cell.angle_gamma   90.00
#
_symmetry.space_group_name_H-M   'P 1'
#
loop_
_entity.id
_entity.type
_entity.pdbx_description
1 polymer ?
#
loop_
_entity_poly.entity_id
_entity_poly.type
_entity_poly.pdbx_seq_one_letter_code
_entity_poly.pdbx_strand_id
1 'polypeptide(L)'
;MLIPLRCDAPLYHGPWGTIGVILLCLLLHVTVGASDAVEAWLLIYGEWNPVQWLTSVVVHEGWIHLAGNMVFFWVFGLIVEGKIGWLRFLGLLVAIALLSGCIEQTLMLGSDGASLGLSGVIFGLISVAWIWAPDNEVDVLLLLLPFIRHFDVRVRSLGLIYIALEVLGAMLNGFAMSTPVLHLLGAAAGLPIGIVMLKKGWVDCEGWDWFSRRGGATKPTPSRRPPTAAVPEPPPDIDALLRSAGSAAAFAAWACRSAAVPPAAAFRLAARLVDEQRWDDAEAVAGRLASAPAPGNAVRLLHAWVLTQR
;
A
#
# COMPACT_ATOMS: atom_id res chain seq x y z
N MET A 1 3.08 14.91 14.02
CA MET A 1 3.38 13.64 13.31
C MET A 1 2.76 13.70 11.92
N LEU A 2 3.51 13.30 10.89
CA LEU A 2 3.00 13.12 9.54
C LEU A 2 2.73 11.61 9.38
N ILE A 3 1.48 11.22 9.24
CA ILE A 3 1.06 9.81 9.22
C ILE A 3 0.56 9.49 7.81
N PRO A 4 1.20 8.56 7.08
CA PRO A 4 0.74 8.17 5.76
C PRO A 4 -0.50 7.28 5.90
N LEU A 5 -1.53 7.52 5.08
CA LEU A 5 -2.78 6.78 5.16
C LEU A 5 -3.01 5.90 3.92
N ARG A 6 -2.81 6.46 2.72
CA ARG A 6 -3.07 5.81 1.43
C ARG A 6 -2.13 6.36 0.37
N CYS A 7 -1.89 5.60 -0.69
CA CYS A 7 -1.07 6.02 -1.84
C CYS A 7 -1.82 5.72 -3.14
N ASP A 8 -1.65 6.57 -4.15
CA ASP A 8 -2.22 6.39 -5.50
C ASP A 8 -1.39 5.44 -6.39
N ALA A 9 -0.33 4.83 -5.86
CA ALA A 9 0.49 3.87 -6.58
C ALA A 9 -0.33 2.66 -7.07
N PRO A 10 -0.21 2.27 -8.36
CA PRO A 10 -0.95 1.14 -8.89
C PRO A 10 -0.52 -0.18 -8.22
N LEU A 11 -1.51 -0.97 -7.81
CA LEU A 11 -1.32 -2.29 -7.23
C LEU A 11 -1.49 -3.37 -8.30
N TYR A 12 -0.38 -3.88 -8.85
CA TYR A 12 -0.42 -4.96 -9.85
C TYR A 12 -0.55 -6.35 -9.22
N HIS A 13 -0.19 -6.47 -7.95
CA HIS A 13 -0.24 -7.72 -7.18
C HIS A 13 -0.99 -7.50 -5.86
N GLY A 14 -1.65 -8.54 -5.36
CA GLY A 14 -2.33 -8.53 -4.07
C GLY A 14 -1.33 -8.43 -2.89
N PRO A 15 -1.72 -7.81 -1.77
CA PRO A 15 -0.80 -7.42 -0.68
C PRO A 15 -0.60 -8.52 0.37
N TRP A 16 -0.39 -9.76 -0.07
CA TRP A 16 -0.36 -10.93 0.82
C TRP A 16 0.84 -10.96 1.75
N GLY A 17 2.00 -10.49 1.29
CA GLY A 17 3.22 -10.35 2.09
C GLY A 17 3.08 -9.28 3.15
N THR A 18 2.52 -8.12 2.79
CA THR A 18 2.23 -7.03 3.74
C THR A 18 1.26 -7.50 4.83
N ILE A 19 0.14 -8.12 4.44
CA ILE A 19 -0.84 -8.67 5.39
C ILE A 19 -0.17 -9.74 6.28
N GLY A 20 0.59 -10.66 5.69
CA GLY A 20 1.25 -11.74 6.43
C GLY A 20 2.22 -11.23 7.50
N VAL A 21 3.05 -10.23 7.17
CA VAL A 21 3.98 -9.62 8.13
C VAL A 21 3.25 -8.85 9.22
N ILE A 22 2.16 -8.14 8.89
CA ILE A 22 1.33 -7.46 9.91
C ILE A 22 0.74 -8.47 10.89
N LEU A 23 0.16 -9.56 10.39
CA LEU A 23 -0.42 -10.61 11.23
C LEU A 23 0.64 -11.31 12.08
N LEU A 24 1.85 -11.53 11.54
CA LEU A 24 2.97 -12.09 12.30
C LEU A 24 3.40 -11.16 13.45
N CYS A 25 3.58 -9.86 13.18
CA CYS A 25 3.93 -8.88 14.21
C CYS A 25 2.85 -8.78 15.29
N LEU A 26 1.57 -8.79 14.91
CA LEU A 26 0.44 -8.80 15.86
C LEU A 26 0.44 -10.06 16.72
N LEU A 27 0.62 -11.23 16.10
CA LEU A 27 0.68 -12.51 16.81
C LEU A 27 1.81 -12.51 17.84
N LEU A 28 3.03 -12.15 17.41
CA LEU A 28 4.21 -12.12 18.30
C LEU A 28 4.10 -11.06 19.39
N HIS A 29 3.46 -9.93 19.11
CA HIS A 29 3.20 -8.92 20.15
C HIS A 29 2.31 -9.48 21.26
N VAL A 30 1.28 -10.27 20.91
CA VAL A 30 0.36 -10.87 21.89
C VAL A 30 0.99 -12.07 22.61
N THR A 31 1.77 -12.90 21.91
CA THR A 31 2.31 -14.15 22.48
C THR A 31 3.65 -13.99 23.18
N VAL A 32 4.49 -13.05 22.73
CA VAL A 32 5.86 -12.85 23.23
C VAL A 32 6.04 -11.47 23.85
N GLY A 33 5.42 -10.43 23.29
CA GLY A 33 5.74 -9.02 23.58
C GLY A 33 5.51 -8.53 25.02
N ALA A 34 4.72 -9.24 25.82
CA ALA A 34 4.49 -8.92 27.24
C ALA A 34 5.22 -9.87 28.21
N SER A 35 6.07 -10.76 27.68
CA SER A 35 6.80 -11.77 28.46
C SER A 35 8.31 -11.53 28.41
N ASP A 36 9.04 -12.05 29.39
CA ASP A 36 10.50 -12.04 29.41
C ASP A 36 11.11 -12.76 28.19
N ALA A 37 10.31 -13.59 27.50
CA ALA A 37 10.73 -14.25 26.27
C ALA A 37 11.05 -13.27 25.13
N VAL A 38 10.61 -12.00 25.19
CA VAL A 38 10.92 -10.99 24.18
C VAL A 38 12.43 -10.71 24.07
N GLU A 39 13.18 -10.87 25.16
CA GLU A 39 14.63 -10.64 25.20
C GLU A 39 15.38 -11.54 24.19
N ALA A 40 14.90 -12.76 23.97
CA ALA A 40 15.48 -13.71 23.02
C ALA A 40 15.30 -13.29 21.55
N TRP A 41 14.41 -12.34 21.28
CA TRP A 41 14.11 -11.86 19.93
C TRP A 41 14.82 -10.56 19.59
N LEU A 42 15.36 -9.86 20.59
CA LEU A 42 16.03 -8.58 20.43
C LEU A 42 17.32 -8.73 19.61
N LEU A 43 17.70 -7.63 18.96
CA LEU A 43 19.05 -7.46 18.45
C LEU A 43 19.89 -6.91 19.59
N ILE A 44 20.70 -7.80 20.18
CA ILE A 44 21.58 -7.46 21.29
C ILE A 44 22.90 -6.94 20.71
N TYR A 45 23.42 -5.87 21.29
CA TYR A 45 24.70 -5.29 20.92
C TYR A 45 25.88 -6.05 21.56
N GLY A 46 27.10 -5.72 21.15
CA GLY A 46 28.32 -6.31 21.69
C GLY A 46 28.95 -7.35 20.77
N GLU A 47 28.16 -8.28 20.24
CA GLU A 47 28.61 -9.37 19.37
C GLU A 47 27.73 -9.54 18.13
N TRP A 48 28.25 -10.24 17.11
CA TRP A 48 27.47 -10.57 15.93
C TRP A 48 26.55 -11.76 16.18
N ASN A 49 25.27 -11.58 15.88
CA ASN A 49 24.29 -12.65 15.84
C ASN A 49 23.31 -12.43 14.67
N PRO A 50 23.61 -13.00 13.49
CA PRO A 50 22.79 -12.79 12.29
C PRO A 50 21.34 -13.22 12.40
N VAL A 51 21.01 -14.15 13.31
CA VAL A 51 19.63 -14.56 13.56
C VAL A 51 18.83 -13.38 14.12
N GLN A 52 19.46 -12.56 14.96
CA GLN A 52 18.81 -11.41 15.58
C GLN A 52 18.45 -10.29 14.60
N TRP A 53 19.12 -10.22 13.44
CA TRP A 53 18.79 -9.25 12.38
C TRP A 53 17.40 -9.51 11.78
N LEU A 54 16.86 -10.72 11.94
CA LEU A 54 15.52 -11.09 11.50
C LEU A 54 14.51 -11.13 12.64
N THR A 55 14.88 -11.68 13.80
CA THR A 55 13.94 -11.82 14.92
C THR A 55 13.55 -10.47 15.52
N SER A 56 14.48 -9.51 15.58
CA SER A 56 14.24 -8.19 16.18
C SER A 56 13.21 -7.37 15.41
N VAL A 57 13.11 -7.59 14.11
CA VAL A 57 12.24 -6.85 13.18
C VAL A 57 10.75 -7.13 13.41
N VAL A 58 10.41 -8.27 14.02
CA VAL A 58 9.01 -8.71 14.18
C VAL A 58 8.44 -8.51 15.59
N VAL A 59 9.26 -8.10 16.55
CA VAL A 59 8.86 -7.77 17.93
C VAL A 59 8.85 -6.26 18.15
N HIS A 60 7.97 -5.78 19.04
CA HIS A 60 7.66 -4.35 19.19
C HIS A 60 7.49 -3.95 20.66
N GLU A 61 7.94 -2.75 21.00
CA GLU A 61 7.82 -2.17 22.35
C GLU A 61 6.45 -1.53 22.55
N GLY A 62 5.51 -2.30 23.11
CA GLY A 62 4.16 -1.82 23.40
C GLY A 62 3.29 -1.57 22.18
N TRP A 63 2.01 -1.28 22.45
CA TRP A 63 0.97 -1.18 21.42
C TRP A 63 1.12 0.02 20.49
N ILE A 64 1.62 1.15 21.00
CA ILE A 64 1.76 2.39 20.22
C ILE A 64 2.86 2.23 19.17
N HIS A 65 4.00 1.63 19.54
CA HIS A 65 5.10 1.36 18.60
C HIS A 65 4.66 0.39 17.51
N LEU A 66 3.97 -0.69 17.88
CA LEU A 66 3.41 -1.64 16.92
C LEU A 66 2.43 -0.94 15.96
N ALA A 67 1.44 -0.22 16.48
CA ALA A 67 0.43 0.45 15.67
C ALA A 67 1.06 1.47 14.70
N GLY A 68 2.03 2.26 15.16
CA GLY A 68 2.78 3.19 14.33
C GLY A 68 3.48 2.47 13.18
N ASN A 69 4.19 1.37 13.46
CA ASN A 69 4.87 0.60 12.42
C ASN A 69 3.89 -0.04 11.43
N MET A 70 2.76 -0.57 11.89
CA MET A 70 1.79 -1.20 10.99
C MET A 70 1.16 -0.19 10.01
N VAL A 71 0.92 1.06 10.45
CA VAL A 71 0.39 2.12 9.57
C VAL A 71 1.40 2.48 8.47
N PHE A 72 2.66 2.70 8.82
CA PHE A 72 3.69 3.04 7.83
C PHE A 72 4.00 1.84 6.92
N PHE A 73 4.12 0.65 7.50
CA PHE A 73 4.38 -0.57 6.76
C PHE A 73 3.25 -0.91 5.80
N TRP A 74 1.98 -0.66 6.17
CA TRP A 74 0.87 -0.80 5.25
C TRP A 74 1.06 0.05 3.99
N VAL A 75 1.29 1.36 4.15
CA VAL A 75 1.39 2.25 2.98
C VAL A 75 2.61 1.94 2.12
N PHE A 76 3.81 1.84 2.72
CA PHE A 76 5.04 1.63 1.95
C PHE A 76 5.20 0.18 1.48
N GLY A 77 4.69 -0.79 2.24
CA GLY A 77 4.60 -2.18 1.84
C GLY A 77 3.74 -2.34 0.60
N LEU A 78 2.55 -1.73 0.57
CA LEU A 78 1.66 -1.76 -0.61
C LEU A 78 2.32 -1.19 -1.87
N ILE A 79 3.01 -0.04 -1.78
CA ILE A 79 3.69 0.59 -2.93
C ILE A 79 4.73 -0.38 -3.53
N VAL A 80 5.52 -1.02 -2.67
CA VAL A 80 6.63 -1.88 -3.09
C VAL A 80 6.13 -3.25 -3.54
N GLU A 81 5.34 -3.92 -2.70
CA GLU A 81 4.75 -5.23 -2.99
C GLU A 81 3.88 -5.20 -4.24
N GLY A 82 3.10 -4.14 -4.43
CA GLY A 82 2.26 -3.95 -5.62
C GLY A 82 3.06 -4.06 -6.92
N LYS A 83 4.32 -3.61 -6.94
CA LYS A 83 5.21 -3.66 -8.12
C LYS A 83 5.90 -5.01 -8.34
N ILE A 84 6.32 -5.70 -7.28
CA ILE A 84 7.19 -6.89 -7.39
C ILE A 84 6.52 -8.23 -7.02
N GLY A 85 5.34 -8.18 -6.41
CA GLY A 85 4.62 -9.33 -5.88
C GLY A 85 5.16 -9.81 -4.52
N TRP A 86 4.32 -10.53 -3.78
CA TRP A 86 4.56 -10.90 -2.38
C TRP A 86 5.86 -11.67 -2.13
N LEU A 87 6.23 -12.62 -2.99
CA LEU A 87 7.42 -13.47 -2.75
C LEU A 87 8.73 -12.66 -2.87
N ARG A 88 8.83 -11.80 -3.89
CA ARG A 88 9.99 -10.90 -4.03
C ARG A 88 9.99 -9.82 -2.96
N PHE A 89 8.81 -9.36 -2.55
CA PHE A 89 8.67 -8.43 -1.45
C PHE A 89 9.20 -9.00 -0.13
N LEU A 90 8.83 -10.23 0.24
CA LEU A 90 9.40 -10.88 1.43
C LEU A 90 10.93 -11.03 1.34
N GLY A 91 11.45 -11.41 0.17
CA GLY A 91 12.90 -11.46 -0.06
C GLY A 91 13.58 -10.09 0.09
N LEU A 92 12.93 -9.01 -0.35
CA LEU A 92 13.40 -7.64 -0.18
C LEU A 92 13.38 -7.22 1.30
N LEU A 93 12.34 -7.54 2.07
CA LEU A 93 12.29 -7.26 3.50
C LEU A 93 13.43 -7.94 4.25
N VAL A 94 13.68 -9.22 3.95
CA VAL A 94 14.80 -9.98 4.52
C VAL A 94 16.14 -9.35 4.12
N ALA A 95 16.33 -8.96 2.86
CA ALA A 95 17.56 -8.33 2.41
C ALA A 95 17.84 -6.99 3.13
N ILE A 96 16.80 -6.16 3.33
CA ILE A 96 16.92 -4.92 4.08
C ILE A 96 17.27 -5.21 5.54
N ALA A 97 16.54 -6.12 6.19
CA ALA A 97 16.75 -6.50 7.58
C ALA A 97 18.17 -7.03 7.85
N LEU A 98 18.66 -7.94 6.99
CA LEU A 98 20.01 -8.49 7.10
C LEU A 98 21.08 -7.40 6.92
N LEU A 99 20.92 -6.52 5.94
CA LEU A 99 21.90 -5.47 5.68
C LEU A 99 21.89 -4.40 6.78
N SER A 100 20.72 -3.94 7.21
CA SER A 100 20.62 -2.95 8.30
C SER A 100 21.10 -3.51 9.63
N GLY A 101 20.68 -4.73 10.00
CA GLY A 101 21.09 -5.38 11.24
C GLY A 101 22.59 -5.68 11.27
N CYS A 102 23.18 -6.06 10.13
CA CYS A 102 24.62 -6.22 10.00
C CYS A 102 25.37 -4.91 10.24
N ILE A 103 24.94 -3.81 9.60
CA ILE A 103 25.55 -2.50 9.79
C ILE A 103 25.42 -2.07 11.26
N GLU A 104 24.22 -2.20 11.83
CA GLU A 104 23.91 -1.85 13.21
C GLU A 104 24.78 -2.60 14.23
N GLN A 105 24.79 -3.94 14.23
CA GLN A 105 25.61 -4.71 15.17
C GLN A 105 27.10 -4.47 14.97
N THR A 106 27.55 -4.24 13.74
CA THR A 106 28.96 -3.91 13.48
C THR A 106 29.36 -2.58 14.10
N LEU A 107 28.49 -1.56 14.03
CA LEU A 107 28.73 -0.27 14.69
C LEU A 107 28.65 -0.36 16.21
N MET A 108 27.96 -1.37 16.75
CA MET A 108 27.73 -1.59 18.18
C MET A 108 28.56 -2.74 18.78
N LEU A 109 29.64 -3.16 18.13
CA LEU A 109 30.57 -4.13 18.70
C LEU A 109 31.21 -3.59 19.99
N GLY A 110 31.25 -4.43 21.04
CA GLY A 110 31.78 -4.05 22.35
C GLY A 110 30.98 -2.99 23.11
N SER A 111 29.72 -2.74 22.71
CA SER A 111 28.81 -1.83 23.41
C SER A 111 27.59 -2.58 23.96
N ASP A 112 27.00 -2.02 25.02
CA ASP A 112 25.78 -2.54 25.62
C ASP A 112 24.53 -1.95 24.96
N GLY A 113 23.43 -2.70 25.03
CA GLY A 113 22.11 -2.26 24.59
C GLY A 113 21.47 -3.25 23.62
N ALA A 114 20.29 -2.87 23.14
CA ALA A 114 19.53 -3.67 22.20
C ALA A 114 18.60 -2.82 21.35
N SER A 115 18.13 -3.38 20.25
CA SER A 115 17.08 -2.79 19.43
C SER A 115 16.02 -3.82 19.02
N LEU A 116 14.89 -3.29 18.58
CA LEU A 116 13.75 -4.04 18.07
C LEU A 116 12.86 -3.16 17.20
N GLY A 117 12.04 -3.81 16.39
CA GLY A 117 10.97 -3.17 15.63
C GLY A 117 11.20 -3.16 14.13
N LEU A 118 10.08 -3.13 13.41
CA LEU A 118 10.05 -3.13 11.94
C LEU A 118 10.51 -1.80 11.32
N SER A 119 10.69 -0.75 12.13
CA SER A 119 10.84 0.63 11.65
C SER A 119 12.10 0.85 10.80
N GLY A 120 13.23 0.21 11.11
CA GLY A 120 14.42 0.25 10.25
C GLY A 120 14.11 -0.28 8.84
N VAL A 121 13.40 -1.40 8.74
CA VAL A 121 12.97 -1.97 7.44
C VAL A 121 11.98 -1.05 6.73
N ILE A 122 11.06 -0.42 7.46
CA ILE A 122 10.12 0.57 6.92
C ILE A 122 10.88 1.75 6.28
N PHE A 123 11.92 2.26 6.94
CA PHE A 123 12.76 3.31 6.35
C PHE A 123 13.52 2.83 5.11
N GLY A 124 13.94 1.57 5.07
CA GLY A 124 14.42 0.94 3.85
C GLY A 124 13.37 0.94 2.73
N LEU A 125 12.12 0.57 3.02
CA LEU A 125 11.01 0.62 2.07
C LEU A 125 10.69 2.05 1.61
N ILE A 126 10.77 3.04 2.51
CA ILE A 126 10.61 4.46 2.17
C ILE A 126 11.66 4.85 1.12
N SER A 127 12.93 4.46 1.30
CA SER A 127 13.98 4.72 0.30
C SER A 127 13.76 3.98 -1.02
N VAL A 128 13.23 2.76 -0.99
CA VAL A 128 12.86 2.01 -2.21
C VAL A 128 11.72 2.71 -2.94
N ALA A 129 10.63 3.07 -2.23
CA ALA A 129 9.48 3.77 -2.79
C ALA A 129 9.85 5.15 -3.34
N TRP A 130 10.79 5.85 -2.69
CA TRP A 130 11.32 7.12 -3.16
C TRP A 130 11.95 7.01 -4.56
N ILE A 131 12.59 5.88 -4.87
CA ILE A 131 13.17 5.63 -6.20
C ILE A 131 12.11 5.13 -7.18
N TRP A 132 11.24 4.20 -6.76
CA TRP A 132 10.35 3.45 -7.67
C TRP A 132 9.03 4.15 -7.99
N ALA A 133 8.59 5.03 -7.11
CA ALA A 133 7.30 5.72 -7.18
C ALA A 133 7.40 7.21 -6.75
N PRO A 134 8.44 7.98 -7.16
CA PRO A 134 8.73 9.30 -6.62
C PRO A 134 7.59 10.32 -6.75
N ASP A 135 6.82 10.24 -7.83
CA ASP A 135 5.76 11.20 -8.14
C ASP A 135 4.35 10.69 -7.83
N ASN A 136 4.22 9.47 -7.30
CA ASN A 136 2.97 9.02 -6.69
C ASN A 136 2.67 9.85 -5.44
N GLU A 137 1.40 10.06 -5.15
CA GLU A 137 0.90 10.87 -4.05
C GLU A 137 0.40 9.99 -2.91
N VAL A 138 0.79 10.38 -1.69
CA VAL A 138 0.39 9.76 -0.44
C VAL A 138 -0.50 10.75 0.30
N ASP A 139 -1.70 10.32 0.68
CA ASP A 139 -2.55 11.06 1.62
C ASP A 139 -1.90 11.00 3.00
N VAL A 140 -1.54 12.17 3.53
CA VAL A 140 -0.86 12.32 4.81
C VAL A 140 -1.76 13.05 5.79
N LEU A 141 -1.95 12.43 6.95
CA LEU A 141 -2.53 13.06 8.12
C LEU A 141 -1.44 13.77 8.92
N LEU A 142 -1.50 15.10 8.97
CA LEU A 142 -0.77 15.90 9.93
C LEU A 142 -1.54 15.92 11.25
N LEU A 143 -0.99 15.24 12.24
CA LEU A 143 -1.44 15.25 13.62
C LEU A 143 -0.50 16.17 14.43
N LEU A 144 -0.90 17.42 14.64
CA LEU A 144 -0.22 18.40 15.49
C LEU A 144 -1.25 19.08 16.37
N LEU A 145 -1.57 18.51 17.53
CA LEU A 145 -2.69 18.97 18.37
C LEU A 145 -2.61 20.48 18.66
N PRO A 146 -3.70 21.26 18.43
CA PRO A 146 -5.07 20.86 18.04
C PRO A 146 -5.32 20.76 16.52
N PHE A 147 -4.30 20.97 15.69
CA PHE A 147 -4.40 20.97 14.23
C PHE A 147 -4.36 19.55 13.66
N ILE A 148 -5.49 19.10 13.14
CA ILE A 148 -5.63 17.84 12.38
C ILE A 148 -5.94 18.21 10.93
N ARG A 149 -5.05 17.82 10.00
CA ARG A 149 -5.17 18.16 8.57
C ARG A 149 -4.80 16.96 7.69
N HIS A 150 -5.45 16.84 6.55
CA HIS A 150 -5.10 15.88 5.50
C HIS A 150 -4.64 16.64 4.26
N PHE A 151 -3.60 16.15 3.59
CA PHE A 151 -3.13 16.66 2.32
C PHE A 151 -2.29 15.62 1.59
N ASP A 152 -2.29 15.70 0.26
CA ASP A 152 -1.52 14.81 -0.60
C ASP A 152 -0.08 15.30 -0.74
N VAL A 153 0.86 14.38 -0.57
CA VAL A 153 2.30 14.64 -0.70
C VAL A 153 2.92 13.59 -1.59
N ARG A 154 3.76 14.02 -2.54
CA ARG A 154 4.52 13.07 -3.36
C ARG A 154 5.43 12.20 -2.50
N VAL A 155 5.53 10.91 -2.81
CA VAL A 155 6.41 9.95 -2.12
C VAL A 155 7.84 10.49 -2.01
N ARG A 156 8.36 11.15 -3.05
CA ARG A 156 9.71 11.74 -3.01
C ARG A 156 9.84 12.83 -1.95
N SER A 157 8.83 13.68 -1.81
CA SER A 157 8.84 14.79 -0.87
C SER A 157 8.63 14.26 0.54
N LEU A 158 7.70 13.33 0.73
CA LEU A 158 7.43 12.70 2.02
C LEU A 158 8.65 11.92 2.52
N GLY A 159 9.28 11.12 1.66
CA GLY A 159 10.50 10.39 2.00
C GLY A 159 11.66 11.32 2.38
N LEU A 160 11.86 12.43 1.66
CA LEU A 160 12.86 13.44 2.04
C LEU A 160 12.55 14.09 3.38
N ILE A 161 11.28 14.40 3.66
CA ILE A 161 10.86 14.97 4.94
C ILE A 161 11.16 13.98 6.08
N TYR A 162 10.81 12.70 5.94
CA TYR A 162 11.12 11.70 6.96
C TYR A 162 12.62 11.57 7.19
N ILE A 163 13.43 11.42 6.14
CA ILE A 163 14.89 11.36 6.28
C ILE A 163 15.46 12.63 6.92
N ALA A 164 14.98 13.81 6.54
CA ALA A 164 15.44 15.07 7.14
C ALA A 164 15.09 15.16 8.64
N LEU A 165 13.91 14.70 9.03
CA LEU A 165 13.51 14.63 10.44
C LEU A 165 14.38 13.64 11.23
N GLU A 166 14.73 12.49 10.66
CA GLU A 166 15.63 11.54 11.31
C GLU A 166 17.07 12.05 11.41
N VAL A 167 17.58 12.73 10.37
CA VAL A 167 18.88 13.41 10.44
C VAL A 167 18.87 14.48 11.53
N LEU A 168 17.82 15.29 11.61
CA LEU A 168 17.68 16.28 12.68
C LEU A 168 17.62 15.59 14.06
N GLY A 169 16.85 14.51 14.19
CA GLY A 169 16.77 13.72 15.42
C GLY A 169 18.11 13.14 15.84
N ALA A 170 18.88 12.60 14.89
CA ALA A 170 20.22 12.10 15.11
C ALA A 170 21.16 13.24 15.52
N MET A 171 21.13 14.39 14.84
CA MET A 171 21.92 15.57 15.20
C MET A 171 21.64 16.06 16.62
N LEU A 172 20.36 16.11 17.02
CA LEU A 172 19.94 16.51 18.36
C LEU A 172 20.37 15.50 19.44
N ASN A 173 20.53 14.23 19.08
CA ASN A 173 21.10 13.18 19.94
C ASN A 173 22.62 13.03 19.79
N GLY A 174 23.31 13.99 19.16
CA GLY A 174 24.76 13.95 18.97
C GLY A 174 25.25 12.76 18.13
N PHE A 175 24.40 12.23 17.25
CA PHE A 175 24.60 11.01 16.48
C PHE A 175 24.84 9.75 17.33
N ALA A 176 24.41 9.74 18.59
CA ALA A 176 24.39 8.53 19.40
C ALA A 176 23.44 7.49 18.78
N MET A 177 23.78 6.21 18.94
CA MET A 177 22.95 5.11 18.46
C MET A 177 21.58 5.13 19.16
N SER A 178 20.57 5.49 18.37
CA SER A 178 19.22 5.86 18.79
C SER A 178 18.23 5.56 17.66
N THR A 179 16.92 5.62 17.94
CA THR A 179 15.87 5.37 16.94
C THR A 179 16.10 6.11 15.61
N PRO A 180 16.46 7.42 15.59
CA PRO A 180 16.73 8.10 14.33
C PRO A 180 17.92 7.54 13.55
N VAL A 181 19.00 7.16 14.23
CA VAL A 181 20.15 6.54 13.56
C VAL A 181 19.76 5.18 12.99
N LEU A 182 19.00 4.37 13.72
CA LEU A 182 18.50 3.07 13.24
C LEU A 182 17.63 3.21 11.98
N HIS A 183 16.74 4.22 11.95
CA HIS A 183 15.96 4.55 10.77
C HIS A 183 16.85 4.94 9.57
N LEU A 184 17.89 5.74 9.80
CA LEU A 184 18.85 6.11 8.76
C LEU A 184 19.67 4.92 8.24
N LEU A 185 20.05 3.97 9.12
CA LEU A 185 20.72 2.73 8.70
C LEU A 185 19.79 1.87 7.82
N GLY A 186 18.51 1.78 8.18
CA GLY A 186 17.48 1.13 7.38
C GLY A 186 17.32 1.75 6.00
N ALA A 187 17.23 3.08 5.92
CA ALA A 187 17.19 3.82 4.66
C ALA A 187 18.46 3.61 3.83
N ALA A 188 19.63 3.64 4.47
CA ALA A 188 20.93 3.40 3.83
C ALA A 188 21.06 1.97 3.28
N ALA A 189 20.41 0.99 3.89
CA ALA A 189 20.32 -0.38 3.39
C ALA A 189 19.32 -0.50 2.21
N GLY A 190 18.12 0.06 2.34
CA GLY A 190 17.06 -0.05 1.33
C GLY A 190 17.37 0.67 0.02
N LEU A 191 17.97 1.86 0.08
CA LEU A 191 18.29 2.67 -1.10
C LEU A 191 19.15 1.93 -2.15
N PRO A 192 20.34 1.37 -1.83
CA PRO A 192 21.16 0.66 -2.81
C PRO A 192 20.47 -0.60 -3.33
N ILE A 193 19.75 -1.34 -2.49
CA ILE A 193 18.99 -2.52 -2.92
C ILE A 193 17.94 -2.11 -3.95
N GLY A 194 17.15 -1.07 -3.67
CA GLY A 194 16.14 -0.53 -4.59
C GLY A 194 16.73 -0.07 -5.93
N ILE A 195 17.91 0.57 -5.92
CA ILE A 195 18.63 0.96 -7.15
C ILE A 195 19.06 -0.26 -7.94
N VAL A 196 19.64 -1.28 -7.28
CA VAL A 196 20.11 -2.49 -7.94
C VAL A 196 18.95 -3.24 -8.59
N MET A 197 17.85 -3.44 -7.86
CA MET A 197 16.65 -4.11 -8.39
C MET A 197 16.12 -3.40 -9.65
N LEU A 198 16.08 -2.07 -9.63
CA LEU A 198 15.66 -1.27 -10.78
C LEU A 198 16.63 -1.42 -11.96
N LYS A 199 17.94 -1.23 -11.72
CA LYS A 199 18.97 -1.33 -12.79
C LYS A 199 19.11 -2.73 -13.37
N LYS A 200 18.77 -3.77 -12.61
CA LYS A 200 18.77 -5.17 -13.06
C LYS A 200 17.44 -5.59 -13.71
N GLY A 201 16.45 -4.71 -13.78
CA GLY A 201 15.14 -5.01 -14.36
C GLY A 201 14.33 -6.02 -13.54
N TRP A 202 14.60 -6.13 -12.23
CA TRP A 202 13.84 -7.00 -11.31
C TRP A 202 12.52 -6.37 -10.88
N VAL A 203 12.35 -5.07 -11.12
CA VAL A 203 11.12 -4.31 -10.95
C VAL A 203 10.86 -3.51 -12.23
N ASP A 204 9.61 -3.47 -12.65
CA ASP A 204 9.15 -2.56 -13.70
C ASP A 204 8.43 -1.39 -13.03
N CYS A 205 8.99 -0.20 -13.17
CA CYS A 205 8.36 1.04 -12.68
C CYS A 205 7.63 1.78 -13.79
N GLU A 206 7.50 1.18 -14.97
CA GLU A 206 6.90 1.79 -16.16
C GLU A 206 7.50 3.16 -16.44
N GLY A 207 8.82 3.32 -16.23
CA GLY A 207 9.59 4.56 -16.33
C GLY A 207 9.13 5.73 -15.43
N TRP A 208 8.31 5.45 -14.42
CA TRP A 208 7.95 6.42 -13.38
C TRP A 208 9.00 6.50 -12.26
N ASP A 209 10.06 5.70 -12.33
CA ASP A 209 11.16 5.76 -11.38
C ASP A 209 11.96 7.07 -11.49
N TRP A 210 12.73 7.33 -10.44
CA TRP A 210 13.52 8.53 -10.28
C TRP A 210 14.50 8.79 -11.44
N PHE A 211 15.15 7.76 -11.97
CA PHE A 211 16.17 7.93 -13.00
C PHE A 211 15.55 8.27 -14.36
N SER A 212 14.48 7.57 -14.74
CA SER A 212 13.72 7.90 -15.96
C SER A 212 13.14 9.32 -15.92
N ARG A 213 12.62 9.75 -14.76
CA ARG A 213 12.02 11.09 -14.61
C ARG A 213 13.04 12.24 -14.65
N ARG A 214 14.28 12.04 -14.19
CA ARG A 214 15.36 13.04 -14.30
C ARG A 214 16.01 13.10 -15.69
N GLY A 215 15.96 12.01 -16.46
CA GLY A 215 16.52 11.94 -17.81
C GLY A 215 15.72 12.70 -18.88
N GLY A 216 14.67 13.44 -18.51
CA GLY A 216 13.80 14.12 -19.48
C GLY A 216 12.92 13.16 -20.29
N ALA A 217 12.80 11.89 -19.87
CA ALA A 217 11.87 10.97 -20.51
C ALA A 217 10.45 11.51 -20.35
N THR A 218 9.75 11.66 -21.47
CA THR A 218 8.31 11.90 -21.51
C THR A 218 7.60 10.81 -20.70
N LYS A 219 6.41 11.11 -20.14
CA LYS A 219 5.57 10.13 -19.43
C LYS A 219 5.61 8.81 -20.21
N PRO A 220 6.12 7.72 -19.63
CA PRO A 220 6.20 6.47 -20.35
C PRO A 220 4.80 6.02 -20.70
N THR A 221 4.62 5.61 -21.95
CA THR A 221 3.40 4.92 -22.35
C THR A 221 3.31 3.63 -21.52
N PRO A 222 2.17 3.35 -20.86
CA PRO A 222 2.04 2.16 -20.02
C PRO A 222 2.54 0.91 -20.76
N SER A 223 3.50 0.23 -20.15
CA SER A 223 4.08 -1.00 -20.66
C SER A 223 2.96 -2.02 -20.88
N ARG A 224 2.86 -2.53 -22.12
CA ARG A 224 1.97 -3.63 -22.52
C ARG A 224 2.38 -4.92 -21.80
N ARG A 225 2.09 -5.03 -20.50
CA ARG A 225 1.70 -6.32 -19.95
C ARG A 225 0.19 -6.44 -20.18
N PRO A 226 -0.34 -7.55 -20.72
CA PRO A 226 -1.78 -7.71 -20.78
C PRO A 226 -2.28 -7.57 -19.34
N PRO A 227 -3.16 -6.61 -19.04
CA PRO A 227 -3.76 -6.56 -17.74
C PRO A 227 -4.42 -7.92 -17.53
N THR A 228 -3.99 -8.65 -16.50
CA THR A 228 -4.78 -9.77 -15.97
C THR A 228 -6.13 -9.15 -15.60
N ALA A 229 -7.10 -9.36 -16.48
CA ALA A 229 -8.37 -8.63 -16.59
C ALA A 229 -8.21 -7.11 -16.81
N ALA A 230 -8.80 -6.61 -17.90
CA ALA A 230 -8.97 -5.18 -18.12
C ALA A 230 -9.46 -4.52 -16.82
N VAL A 231 -8.74 -3.50 -16.35
CA VAL A 231 -9.28 -2.57 -15.34
C VAL A 231 -10.65 -2.14 -15.88
N PRO A 232 -11.75 -2.43 -15.17
CA PRO A 232 -13.07 -2.05 -15.65
C PRO A 232 -13.07 -0.55 -15.93
N GLU A 233 -13.66 -0.13 -17.05
CA GLU A 233 -13.82 1.30 -17.31
C GLU A 233 -14.42 1.98 -16.07
N PRO A 234 -13.85 3.10 -15.60
CA PRO A 234 -14.41 3.81 -14.45
C PRO A 234 -15.89 4.07 -14.71
N PRO A 235 -16.77 3.84 -13.72
CA PRO A 235 -18.19 4.04 -13.92
C PRO A 235 -18.41 5.48 -14.40
N PRO A 236 -19.16 5.69 -15.48
CA PRO A 236 -19.53 7.04 -15.88
C PRO A 236 -20.32 7.69 -14.74
N ASP A 237 -20.41 9.02 -14.70
CA ASP A 237 -21.22 9.73 -13.70
C ASP A 237 -22.67 9.25 -13.81
N ILE A 238 -23.03 8.32 -12.92
CA ILE A 238 -24.32 7.64 -12.88
C ILE A 238 -25.42 8.68 -12.68
N ASP A 239 -25.17 9.69 -11.86
CA ASP A 239 -26.18 10.70 -11.55
C ASP A 239 -26.38 11.65 -12.74
N ALA A 240 -25.31 11.98 -13.49
CA ALA A 240 -25.42 12.74 -14.73
C ALA A 240 -26.12 11.96 -15.85
N LEU A 241 -25.79 10.68 -16.01
CA LEU A 241 -26.41 9.81 -17.02
C LEU A 241 -27.86 9.48 -16.71
N LEU A 242 -28.23 9.39 -15.43
CA LEU A 242 -29.63 9.29 -15.05
C LEU A 242 -30.33 10.60 -15.44
N ARG A 243 -29.88 11.79 -14.99
CA ARG A 243 -30.52 13.09 -15.36
C ARG A 243 -30.76 13.26 -16.89
N SER A 244 -29.86 12.67 -17.66
CA SER A 244 -29.93 12.23 -19.05
C SER A 244 -31.11 11.42 -19.62
N ALA A 245 -32.25 11.99 -20.04
CA ALA A 245 -33.33 11.19 -20.66
C ALA A 245 -32.88 10.35 -21.89
N GLY A 246 -31.91 10.84 -22.68
CA GLY A 246 -31.36 10.12 -23.84
C GLY A 246 -30.26 9.10 -23.50
N SER A 247 -29.70 9.15 -22.28
CA SER A 247 -28.54 8.33 -21.91
C SER A 247 -28.85 7.09 -21.10
N ALA A 248 -30.12 6.85 -20.72
CA ALA A 248 -30.52 5.60 -20.07
C ALA A 248 -30.26 4.37 -20.95
N ALA A 249 -30.46 4.49 -22.27
CA ALA A 249 -30.14 3.43 -23.24
C ALA A 249 -28.62 3.19 -23.36
N ALA A 250 -27.83 4.28 -23.39
CA ALA A 250 -26.37 4.21 -23.45
C ALA A 250 -25.80 3.60 -22.16
N PHE A 251 -26.37 3.95 -21.00
CA PHE A 251 -26.00 3.40 -19.71
C PHE A 251 -26.43 1.95 -19.56
N ALA A 252 -27.62 1.57 -20.03
CA ALA A 252 -28.04 0.16 -20.11
C ALA A 252 -27.09 -0.65 -20.99
N ALA A 253 -26.71 -0.13 -22.16
CA ALA A 253 -25.75 -0.77 -23.05
C ALA A 253 -24.35 -0.89 -22.44
N TRP A 254 -23.90 0.12 -21.69
CA TRP A 254 -22.64 0.08 -20.92
C TRP A 254 -22.71 -0.92 -19.76
N ALA A 255 -23.77 -0.89 -18.96
CA ALA A 255 -24.00 -1.79 -17.83
C ALA A 255 -24.03 -3.26 -18.29
N CYS A 256 -24.66 -3.52 -19.43
CA CYS A 256 -24.69 -4.84 -20.07
C CYS A 256 -23.30 -5.34 -20.51
N ARG A 257 -22.33 -4.45 -20.78
CA ARG A 257 -20.96 -4.79 -21.18
C ARG A 257 -19.96 -4.77 -20.02
N SER A 258 -20.32 -4.20 -18.88
CA SER A 258 -19.44 -4.02 -17.73
C SER A 258 -19.59 -5.15 -16.71
N ALA A 259 -18.46 -5.69 -16.24
CA ALA A 259 -18.43 -6.72 -15.20
C ALA A 259 -18.61 -6.16 -13.78
N ALA A 260 -18.68 -4.83 -13.60
CA ALA A 260 -18.57 -4.17 -12.29
C ALA A 260 -19.62 -3.07 -12.06
N VAL A 261 -20.90 -3.35 -12.32
CA VAL A 261 -21.98 -2.40 -12.01
C VAL A 261 -22.32 -2.46 -10.51
N PRO A 262 -22.22 -1.36 -9.74
CA PRO A 262 -22.62 -1.34 -8.34
C PRO A 262 -24.12 -1.68 -8.19
N PRO A 263 -24.54 -2.53 -7.24
CA PRO A 263 -25.95 -2.91 -7.08
C PRO A 263 -26.90 -1.73 -6.89
N ALA A 264 -26.47 -0.70 -6.15
CA ALA A 264 -27.26 0.52 -5.95
C ALA A 264 -27.44 1.36 -7.22
N ALA A 265 -26.47 1.32 -8.14
CA ALA A 265 -26.57 2.01 -9.42
C ALA A 265 -27.50 1.25 -10.38
N ALA A 266 -27.38 -0.08 -10.42
CA ALA A 266 -28.29 -0.95 -11.17
C ALA A 266 -29.75 -0.78 -10.71
N PHE A 267 -29.98 -0.74 -9.40
CA PHE A 267 -31.31 -0.56 -8.84
C PHE A 267 -31.93 0.79 -9.23
N ARG A 268 -31.17 1.89 -9.11
CA ARG A 268 -31.63 3.23 -9.48
C ARG A 268 -31.93 3.36 -10.98
N LEU A 269 -31.13 2.72 -11.83
CA LEU A 269 -31.41 2.68 -13.27
C LEU A 269 -32.69 1.91 -13.57
N ALA A 270 -32.83 0.71 -13.03
CA ALA A 270 -34.00 -0.12 -13.27
C ALA A 270 -35.28 0.56 -12.77
N ALA A 271 -35.23 1.19 -11.58
CA ALA A 271 -36.35 1.98 -11.06
C ALA A 271 -36.76 3.11 -12.00
N ARG A 272 -35.79 3.84 -12.54
CA ARG A 272 -36.05 4.91 -13.49
C ARG A 272 -36.62 4.40 -14.82
N LEU A 273 -36.10 3.30 -15.36
CA LEU A 273 -36.62 2.71 -16.60
C LEU A 273 -38.07 2.23 -16.43
N VAL A 274 -38.40 1.69 -15.26
CA VAL A 274 -39.77 1.34 -14.88
C VAL A 274 -40.66 2.60 -14.80
N ASP A 275 -40.21 3.66 -14.14
CA ASP A 275 -40.95 4.94 -14.06
C ASP A 275 -41.18 5.57 -15.45
N GLU A 276 -40.21 5.43 -16.35
CA GLU A 276 -40.28 5.89 -17.76
C GLU A 276 -41.06 4.92 -18.68
N GLN A 277 -41.66 3.84 -18.14
CA GLN A 277 -42.39 2.81 -18.89
C GLN A 277 -41.55 2.08 -19.96
N ARG A 278 -40.23 2.03 -19.77
CA ARG A 278 -39.26 1.36 -20.65
C ARG A 278 -38.98 -0.07 -20.19
N TRP A 279 -40.02 -0.90 -20.19
CA TRP A 279 -40.01 -2.24 -19.62
C TRP A 279 -38.94 -3.17 -20.20
N ASP A 280 -38.77 -3.19 -21.52
CA ASP A 280 -37.82 -4.08 -22.18
C ASP A 280 -36.36 -3.73 -21.83
N ASP A 281 -36.05 -2.44 -21.62
CA ASP A 281 -34.73 -1.99 -21.20
C ASP A 281 -34.45 -2.33 -19.73
N ALA A 282 -35.46 -2.20 -18.86
CA ALA A 282 -35.35 -2.54 -17.43
C ALA A 282 -35.09 -4.05 -17.25
N GLU A 283 -35.81 -4.89 -18.01
CA GLU A 283 -35.67 -6.35 -17.99
C GLU A 283 -34.30 -6.79 -18.54
N ALA A 284 -33.84 -6.19 -19.65
CA ALA A 284 -32.54 -6.49 -20.24
C ALA A 284 -31.36 -6.23 -19.29
N VAL A 285 -31.41 -5.12 -18.53
CA VAL A 285 -30.39 -4.78 -17.53
C VAL A 285 -30.45 -5.74 -16.35
N ALA A 286 -31.63 -5.96 -15.77
CA ALA A 286 -31.78 -6.78 -14.58
C ALA A 286 -31.45 -8.26 -14.86
N GLY A 287 -31.85 -8.78 -16.02
CA GLY A 287 -31.60 -10.16 -16.45
C GLY A 287 -30.12 -10.45 -16.67
N ARG A 288 -29.38 -9.54 -17.33
CA ARG A 288 -27.93 -9.71 -17.50
C ARG A 288 -27.19 -9.68 -16.18
N LEU A 289 -27.52 -8.75 -15.28
CA LEU A 289 -26.86 -8.67 -13.98
C LEU A 289 -27.14 -9.92 -13.12
N ALA A 290 -28.37 -10.46 -13.18
CA ALA A 290 -28.72 -11.69 -12.47
C ALA A 290 -28.01 -12.95 -13.02
N SER A 291 -27.61 -12.94 -14.30
CA SER A 291 -26.90 -14.04 -14.97
C SER A 291 -25.37 -14.02 -14.79
N ALA A 292 -24.82 -13.04 -14.07
CA ALA A 292 -23.37 -12.93 -13.83
C ALA A 292 -22.82 -14.11 -13.00
N PRO A 293 -21.52 -14.45 -13.09
CA PRO A 293 -20.94 -15.65 -12.44
C PRO A 293 -21.09 -15.72 -10.92
N ALA A 294 -21.23 -14.58 -10.23
CA ALA A 294 -21.46 -14.49 -8.80
C ALA A 294 -22.48 -13.37 -8.49
N PRO A 295 -23.78 -13.58 -8.80
CA PRO A 295 -24.77 -12.53 -8.64
C PRO A 295 -25.18 -12.45 -7.17
N GLY A 296 -24.99 -11.29 -6.55
CA GLY A 296 -25.46 -11.05 -5.17
C GLY A 296 -26.98 -11.14 -5.06
N ASN A 297 -27.49 -11.50 -3.88
CA ASN A 297 -28.94 -11.66 -3.63
C ASN A 297 -29.77 -10.42 -4.02
N ALA A 298 -29.21 -9.21 -3.82
CA ALA A 298 -29.84 -7.96 -4.21
C ALA A 298 -30.11 -7.86 -5.73
N VAL A 299 -29.25 -8.44 -6.56
CA VAL A 299 -29.37 -8.40 -8.02
C VAL A 299 -30.45 -9.37 -8.51
N ARG A 300 -30.58 -10.53 -7.85
CA ARG A 300 -31.66 -11.49 -8.15
C ARG A 300 -33.03 -10.93 -7.74
N LEU A 301 -33.09 -10.23 -6.60
CA LEU A 301 -34.31 -9.54 -6.15
C LEU A 301 -34.69 -8.38 -7.08
N LEU A 302 -33.71 -7.66 -7.62
CA LEU A 302 -33.96 -6.62 -8.62
C LEU A 302 -34.63 -7.19 -9.88
N HIS A 303 -34.14 -8.32 -10.41
CA HIS A 303 -34.74 -8.98 -11.57
C HIS A 303 -36.18 -9.43 -11.30
N ALA A 304 -36.43 -10.07 -10.16
CA ALA A 304 -37.79 -10.44 -9.76
C ALA A 304 -38.70 -9.20 -9.61
N TRP A 305 -38.20 -8.12 -9.00
CA TRP A 305 -38.95 -6.88 -8.84
C TRP A 305 -39.36 -6.27 -10.19
N VAL A 306 -38.43 -6.14 -11.15
CA VAL A 306 -38.75 -5.62 -12.49
C VAL A 306 -39.85 -6.43 -13.17
N LEU A 307 -39.79 -7.76 -13.10
CA LEU A 307 -40.82 -8.64 -13.67
C LEU A 307 -42.20 -8.47 -13.02
N THR A 308 -42.26 -8.09 -11.74
CA THR A 308 -43.54 -7.83 -11.05
C THR A 308 -44.16 -6.48 -11.37
N GLN A 309 -43.38 -5.54 -11.92
CA GLN A 309 -43.87 -4.21 -12.26
C GLN A 309 -44.43 -4.12 -13.69
N ARG A 310 -44.05 -5.06 -14.57
CA ARG A 310 -44.54 -5.19 -15.96
C ARG A 310 -45.96 -5.77 -16.00
#